data_AF-W2JQX0-F1
#
_entry.id   AF-W2JQX0-F1
#
_cell.length_a   1.000
_cell.length_b   1.000
_cell.length_c   1.000
_cell.angle_alpha   90.00
_cell.angle_beta   90.00
_cell.angle_gamma   90.00
#
_symmetry.space_group_name_H-M   'P 1'
#
loop_
_entity.id
_entity.type
_entity.pdbx_description
1 polymer ?
#
loop_
_entity_poly.entity_id
_entity_poly.type
_entity_poly.pdbx_seq_one_letter_code
_entity_poly.pdbx_strand_id
1 'polypeptide(L)'
;MPSSGAFTLRLVALLLYLGHFLVHAQQVGTSCSQPRIRKSWDSFTDAEKALYTEAVGVAMDQGFHQKFVQIHTEKVTGLEAHQTCVFIYWHRMLLLGYENMLRSLDPSYQCITLPYWDHLSASARQASNNCASIEGCSPIISDFGGTTTGLSKTLSVYGTSIASSSRTICVNQGLAYRFCGNNTGCAHCITRTRSKFLTATTYPTEASFGSVYQQVFTYSDSGSFTLAVERGVHNAIHNAMGGVMVYFQAPVDPVFYSHHTLIDLLQTIYLKCQNGDGRLFLSSEAKRSDPRFWTSCARSGGGNFSGSDNITMRALANDGKTNVNVWQDPNNILYPFFKDLPYKYSDYVDAKDLGNYSYTYNISGGLANMYENCNDSNTLTAVSLLADEKLAATAKKTKNPLLPTISDGTEDDDSVKLCNIALFETAQILGYNEKAANEQMEMIACAHHG
;
A
#
# COMPACT_ATOMS: atom_id res chain seq x y z
N MET A 1 79.33 -0.51 -35.40
CA MET A 1 79.71 -1.06 -34.09
C MET A 1 78.58 -0.79 -33.11
N PRO A 2 78.21 -1.77 -32.27
CA PRO A 2 76.97 -1.80 -31.48
C PRO A 2 77.13 -1.20 -30.08
N SER A 3 76.03 -0.71 -29.48
CA SER A 3 75.67 -0.86 -28.05
C SER A 3 74.42 0.01 -27.76
N SER A 4 73.22 -0.49 -27.42
CA SER A 4 72.75 -1.29 -26.26
C SER A 4 72.03 -0.43 -25.21
N GLY A 5 70.78 -0.81 -24.91
CA GLY A 5 70.02 -0.46 -23.69
C GLY A 5 68.89 0.55 -23.92
N ALA A 6 67.64 0.33 -23.52
CA ALA A 6 67.03 -0.75 -22.77
C ALA A 6 65.50 -0.73 -23.00
N PHE A 7 64.93 -1.94 -22.95
CA PHE A 7 63.52 -2.26 -22.75
C PHE A 7 62.97 -1.57 -21.49
N THR A 8 61.82 -0.89 -21.57
CA THR A 8 60.77 -0.96 -20.53
C THR A 8 59.44 -0.34 -20.99
N LEU A 9 58.39 -1.13 -20.75
CA LEU A 9 56.97 -0.80 -20.52
C LEU A 9 56.03 -0.45 -21.68
N ARG A 10 55.22 -1.47 -21.97
CA ARG A 10 53.89 -1.43 -22.57
C ARG A 10 52.87 -0.69 -21.69
N LEU A 11 51.75 -0.31 -22.33
CA LEU A 11 50.46 0.11 -21.77
C LEU A 11 50.47 1.43 -20.97
N VAL A 12 49.93 2.51 -21.54
CA VAL A 12 48.72 3.24 -21.08
C VAL A 12 48.47 4.34 -22.12
N ALA A 13 47.89 3.97 -23.27
CA ALA A 13 47.30 4.95 -24.19
C ALA A 13 46.04 4.39 -24.87
N LEU A 14 45.43 3.38 -24.24
CA LEU A 14 43.99 3.20 -24.29
C LEU A 14 43.46 4.05 -23.13
N LEU A 15 43.39 5.37 -23.35
CA LEU A 15 42.53 6.24 -22.57
C LEU A 15 41.10 5.82 -22.92
N LEU A 16 40.71 4.78 -22.19
CA LEU A 16 39.36 4.33 -21.96
C LEU A 16 38.50 5.58 -21.75
N TYR A 17 37.74 5.95 -22.78
CA TYR A 17 36.38 6.45 -22.62
C TYR A 17 35.52 5.34 -21.98
N LEU A 18 35.95 4.81 -20.83
CA LEU A 18 35.06 4.28 -19.82
C LEU A 18 34.53 5.53 -19.14
N GLY A 19 33.50 6.13 -19.75
CA GLY A 19 32.52 6.86 -18.97
C GLY A 19 32.14 5.93 -17.84
N HIS A 20 32.66 6.22 -16.65
CA HIS A 20 32.18 5.63 -15.42
C HIS A 20 30.76 6.19 -15.26
N PHE A 21 29.81 5.58 -15.97
CA PHE A 21 28.47 5.48 -15.45
C PHE A 21 28.64 4.67 -14.17
N LEU A 22 28.87 5.38 -13.06
CA LEU A 22 28.36 4.95 -11.78
C LEU A 22 26.86 4.81 -11.98
N VAL A 23 26.45 3.65 -12.48
CA VAL A 23 25.07 3.18 -12.33
C VAL A 23 24.94 2.98 -10.82
N HIS A 24 24.66 4.06 -10.11
CA HIS A 24 23.93 3.95 -8.86
C HIS A 24 22.66 3.23 -9.27
N ALA A 25 22.60 1.92 -8.97
CA ALA A 25 21.44 1.11 -9.30
C ALA A 25 20.23 1.79 -8.67
N GLN A 26 19.45 2.49 -9.49
CA GLN A 26 18.36 3.33 -9.02
C GLN A 26 17.39 2.47 -8.22
N GLN A 27 17.05 2.93 -7.01
CA GLN A 27 16.10 2.26 -6.14
C GLN A 27 14.77 2.03 -6.88
N VAL A 28 14.31 0.79 -6.96
CA VAL A 28 13.16 0.46 -7.80
C VAL A 28 11.90 1.16 -7.30
N GLY A 29 11.12 1.76 -8.20
CA GLY A 29 9.91 2.50 -7.87
C GLY A 29 10.13 3.95 -7.40
N THR A 30 11.38 4.44 -7.35
CA THR A 30 11.70 5.81 -6.88
C THR A 30 11.94 6.81 -8.02
N SER A 31 11.64 6.43 -9.28
CA SER A 31 11.92 7.25 -10.47
C SER A 31 10.99 8.46 -10.65
N CYS A 32 9.83 8.48 -10.00
CA CYS A 32 8.97 9.67 -10.04
C CYS A 32 9.50 10.77 -9.10
N SER A 33 9.64 11.97 -9.63
CA SER A 33 9.96 13.18 -8.86
C SER A 33 8.87 13.61 -7.88
N GLN A 34 7.62 13.20 -8.12
CA GLN A 34 6.48 13.57 -7.29
C GLN A 34 6.38 12.64 -6.07
N PRO A 35 5.98 13.17 -4.89
CA PRO A 35 5.76 12.35 -3.72
C PRO A 35 4.64 11.33 -3.96
N ARG A 36 4.73 10.18 -3.29
CA ARG A 36 3.66 9.18 -3.32
C ARG A 36 2.48 9.68 -2.50
N ILE A 37 1.35 9.92 -3.17
CA ILE A 37 0.09 10.32 -2.56
C ILE A 37 -0.99 9.33 -3.02
N ARG A 38 -1.41 8.44 -2.13
CA ARG A 38 -2.49 7.49 -2.39
C ARG A 38 -3.85 8.19 -2.24
N LYS A 39 -4.77 7.97 -3.17
CA LYS A 39 -6.10 8.60 -3.15
C LYS A 39 -7.22 7.60 -3.42
N SER A 40 -8.47 7.97 -3.15
CA SER A 40 -9.63 7.09 -3.34
C SER A 40 -9.78 6.70 -4.82
N TRP A 41 -10.13 5.44 -5.11
CA TRP A 41 -10.51 5.02 -6.46
C TRP A 41 -11.64 5.88 -7.05
N ASP A 42 -12.56 6.34 -6.20
CA ASP A 42 -13.68 7.19 -6.63
C ASP A 42 -13.21 8.60 -7.06
N SER A 43 -12.01 9.01 -6.64
CA SER A 43 -11.37 10.28 -7.02
C SER A 43 -10.42 10.18 -8.21
N PHE A 44 -10.22 8.97 -8.76
CA PHE A 44 -9.42 8.80 -9.97
C PHE A 44 -10.20 9.32 -11.18
N THR A 45 -9.51 10.09 -12.03
CA THR A 45 -9.97 10.40 -13.38
C THR A 45 -9.97 9.14 -14.25
N ASP A 46 -10.72 9.16 -15.35
CA ASP A 46 -10.75 8.03 -16.30
C ASP A 46 -9.35 7.65 -16.81
N ALA A 47 -8.47 8.64 -17.02
CA ALA A 47 -7.09 8.43 -17.44
C ALA A 47 -6.27 7.72 -16.35
N GLU A 48 -6.42 8.11 -15.08
CA GLU A 48 -5.75 7.45 -13.96
C GLU A 48 -6.26 6.03 -13.76
N LYS A 49 -7.58 5.79 -13.91
CA LYS A 49 -8.16 4.44 -13.86
C LYS A 49 -7.61 3.55 -14.97
N ALA A 50 -7.55 4.08 -16.20
CA ALA A 50 -6.98 3.38 -17.35
C ALA A 50 -5.51 3.03 -17.11
N LEU A 51 -4.69 4.00 -16.69
CA LEU A 51 -3.27 3.80 -16.43
C LEU A 51 -3.02 2.77 -15.32
N TYR A 52 -3.78 2.84 -14.21
CA TYR A 52 -3.66 1.89 -13.11
C TYR A 52 -4.05 0.47 -13.52
N THR A 53 -5.19 0.30 -14.20
CA THR A 53 -5.66 -1.01 -14.66
C THR A 53 -4.76 -1.59 -15.74
N GLU A 54 -4.15 -0.76 -16.59
CA GLU A 54 -3.13 -1.21 -17.53
C GLU A 54 -1.90 -1.75 -16.81
N ALA A 55 -1.32 -1.00 -15.86
CA ALA A 55 -0.15 -1.43 -15.09
C ALA A 55 -0.40 -2.75 -14.35
N VAL A 56 -1.57 -2.90 -13.71
CA VAL A 56 -1.96 -4.15 -13.05
C VAL A 56 -2.12 -5.29 -14.06
N GLY A 57 -2.70 -5.02 -15.23
CA GLY A 57 -2.80 -5.99 -16.32
C GLY A 57 -1.43 -6.49 -16.80
N VAL A 58 -0.48 -5.57 -16.99
CA VAL A 58 0.90 -5.90 -17.35
C VAL A 58 1.56 -6.73 -16.25
N ALA A 59 1.36 -6.39 -14.97
CA ALA A 59 1.87 -7.17 -13.85
C ALA A 59 1.32 -8.61 -13.82
N MET A 60 0.05 -8.80 -14.19
CA MET A 60 -0.57 -10.11 -14.31
C MET A 60 -0.02 -10.90 -15.50
N ASP A 61 0.11 -10.27 -16.67
CA ASP A 61 0.63 -10.89 -17.89
C ASP A 61 2.10 -11.33 -17.72
N GLN A 62 2.91 -10.55 -16.99
CA GLN A 62 4.30 -10.90 -16.66
C GLN A 62 4.42 -11.89 -15.49
N GLY A 63 3.31 -12.27 -14.85
CA GLY A 63 3.26 -13.22 -13.75
C GLY A 63 3.72 -12.67 -12.39
N PHE A 64 4.06 -11.38 -12.29
CA PHE A 64 4.43 -10.76 -11.02
C PHE A 64 3.28 -10.79 -10.01
N HIS A 65 2.06 -10.44 -10.44
CA HIS A 65 0.89 -10.43 -9.57
C HIS A 65 0.70 -11.78 -8.86
N GLN A 66 0.90 -12.89 -9.58
CA GLN A 66 0.80 -14.24 -9.04
C GLN A 66 1.82 -14.51 -7.92
N LYS A 67 3.00 -13.90 -7.96
CA LYS A 67 4.03 -14.05 -6.92
C LYS A 67 3.67 -13.32 -5.62
N PHE A 68 2.90 -12.23 -5.68
CA PHE A 68 2.36 -11.61 -4.46
C PHE A 68 1.28 -12.47 -3.81
N VAL A 69 0.46 -13.17 -4.61
CA VAL A 69 -0.43 -14.22 -4.11
C VAL A 69 0.36 -15.35 -3.44
N GLN A 70 1.53 -15.71 -3.99
CA GLN A 70 2.40 -16.73 -3.37
C GLN A 70 2.87 -16.31 -1.99
N ILE A 71 3.29 -15.04 -1.85
CA ILE A 71 3.65 -14.49 -0.54
C ILE A 71 2.48 -14.72 0.41
N HIS A 72 1.32 -14.12 0.16
CA HIS A 72 0.19 -14.19 1.09
C HIS A 72 -0.31 -15.60 1.44
N THR A 73 -0.09 -16.58 0.56
CA THR A 73 -0.52 -17.99 0.77
C THR A 73 0.55 -18.89 1.37
N GLU A 74 1.82 -18.47 1.44
CA GLU A 74 2.87 -19.24 2.09
C GLU A 74 2.57 -19.36 3.58
N LYS A 75 2.74 -20.55 4.14
CA LYS A 75 2.22 -20.88 5.48
C LYS A 75 2.79 -19.98 6.57
N VAL A 76 4.11 -19.73 6.57
CA VAL A 76 4.75 -18.97 7.65
C VAL A 76 4.34 -17.51 7.57
N THR A 77 4.42 -16.92 6.38
CA THR A 77 4.10 -15.50 6.20
C THR A 77 2.59 -15.24 6.36
N GLY A 78 1.71 -16.15 5.92
CA GLY A 78 0.26 -16.04 6.12
C GLY A 78 -0.17 -16.08 7.59
N LEU A 79 0.59 -16.77 8.44
CA LEU A 79 0.40 -16.80 9.90
C LEU A 79 0.90 -15.53 10.60
N GLU A 80 1.86 -14.81 10.02
CA GLU A 80 2.23 -13.48 10.51
C GLU A 80 1.23 -12.43 10.03
N ALA A 81 0.78 -12.57 8.78
CA ALA A 81 -0.08 -11.62 8.11
C ALA A 81 -1.46 -11.47 8.77
N HIS A 82 -1.98 -12.43 9.54
CA HIS A 82 -3.35 -12.42 10.08
C HIS A 82 -3.44 -12.88 11.54
N GLN A 83 -4.39 -12.31 12.28
CA GLN A 83 -4.67 -12.59 13.70
C GLN A 83 -3.46 -12.31 14.60
N THR A 84 -2.64 -11.36 14.20
CA THR A 84 -1.46 -10.92 14.93
C THR A 84 -1.45 -9.40 15.08
N CYS A 85 -0.67 -8.93 16.05
CA CYS A 85 -0.32 -7.54 16.26
C CYS A 85 0.50 -6.92 15.11
N VAL A 86 0.99 -7.72 14.16
CA VAL A 86 1.78 -7.25 13.02
C VAL A 86 0.98 -7.22 11.71
N PHE A 87 -0.31 -7.55 11.74
CA PHE A 87 -1.21 -7.63 10.58
C PHE A 87 -1.07 -6.42 9.63
N ILE A 88 -1.21 -5.18 10.13
CA ILE A 88 -1.15 -3.99 9.26
C ILE A 88 0.26 -3.74 8.73
N TYR A 89 1.29 -3.88 9.58
CA TYR A 89 2.68 -3.62 9.21
C TYR A 89 3.18 -4.61 8.14
N TRP A 90 2.79 -5.87 8.28
CA TRP A 90 3.05 -6.90 7.27
C TRP A 90 2.39 -6.52 5.94
N HIS A 91 1.10 -6.18 5.95
CA HIS A 91 0.39 -5.77 4.73
C HIS A 91 0.95 -4.49 4.11
N ARG A 92 1.44 -3.53 4.92
CA ARG A 92 2.11 -2.32 4.43
C ARG A 92 3.33 -2.64 3.56
N MET A 93 4.20 -3.54 4.02
CA MET A 93 5.36 -3.98 3.23
C MET A 93 4.94 -4.68 1.94
N LEU A 94 3.88 -5.52 1.98
CA LEU A 94 3.33 -6.16 0.77
C LEU A 94 2.82 -5.13 -0.25
N LEU A 95 2.07 -4.13 0.20
CA LEU A 95 1.54 -3.05 -0.63
C LEU A 95 2.66 -2.21 -1.27
N LEU A 96 3.70 -1.87 -0.51
CA LEU A 96 4.85 -1.13 -1.04
C LEU A 96 5.63 -1.93 -2.09
N GLY A 97 5.88 -3.21 -1.85
CA GLY A 97 6.50 -4.08 -2.85
C GLY A 97 5.65 -4.17 -4.13
N TYR A 98 4.32 -4.25 -4.00
CA TYR A 98 3.42 -4.29 -5.15
C TYR A 98 3.42 -2.97 -5.92
N GLU A 99 3.38 -1.83 -5.21
CA GLU A 99 3.46 -0.50 -5.82
C GLU A 99 4.82 -0.26 -6.50
N ASN A 100 5.93 -0.68 -5.87
CA ASN A 100 7.27 -0.62 -6.47
C ASN A 100 7.36 -1.44 -7.75
N MET A 101 6.77 -2.64 -7.74
CA MET A 101 6.67 -3.50 -8.91
C MET A 101 5.92 -2.78 -10.03
N LEU A 102 4.70 -2.26 -9.79
CA LEU A 102 3.91 -1.54 -10.80
C LEU A 102 4.68 -0.34 -11.40
N ARG A 103 5.28 0.49 -10.53
CA ARG A 103 6.04 1.69 -10.94
C ARG A 103 7.29 1.37 -11.77
N SER A 104 7.74 0.12 -11.77
CA SER A 104 8.94 -0.32 -12.49
C SER A 104 8.67 -0.92 -13.86
N LEU A 105 7.42 -1.27 -14.19
CA LEU A 105 7.12 -2.04 -15.41
C LEU A 105 7.20 -1.20 -16.69
N ASP A 106 6.95 0.11 -16.59
CA ASP A 106 7.03 1.05 -17.71
C ASP A 106 7.26 2.48 -17.19
N PRO A 107 8.00 3.35 -17.90
CA PRO A 107 8.19 4.74 -17.50
C PRO A 107 6.87 5.52 -17.28
N SER A 108 5.80 5.20 -18.00
CA SER A 108 4.48 5.82 -17.81
C SER A 108 3.85 5.50 -16.45
N TYR A 109 4.23 4.36 -15.83
CA TYR A 109 3.71 3.92 -14.53
C TYR A 109 4.51 4.46 -13.35
N GLN A 110 5.64 5.13 -13.61
CA GLN A 110 6.61 5.47 -12.57
C GLN A 110 6.03 6.28 -11.41
N CYS A 111 4.95 7.02 -11.65
CA CYS A 111 4.27 7.87 -10.66
C CYS A 111 2.97 7.27 -10.09
N ILE A 112 2.56 6.07 -10.52
CA ILE A 112 1.34 5.43 -10.01
C ILE A 112 1.48 5.14 -8.51
N THR A 113 0.38 5.29 -7.78
CA THR A 113 0.23 4.86 -6.40
C THR A 113 -1.00 3.95 -6.28
N LEU A 114 -1.02 3.08 -5.27
CA LEU A 114 -2.19 2.26 -5.01
C LEU A 114 -3.40 3.12 -4.59
N PRO A 115 -4.57 2.96 -5.24
CA PRO A 115 -5.81 3.61 -4.80
C PRO A 115 -6.38 2.88 -3.59
N TYR A 116 -6.98 3.60 -2.65
CA TYR A 116 -7.82 2.96 -1.63
C TYR A 116 -9.27 2.83 -2.09
N TRP A 117 -9.93 1.76 -1.65
CA TRP A 117 -11.37 1.59 -1.80
C TRP A 117 -12.08 2.19 -0.59
N ASP A 118 -12.73 3.34 -0.76
CA ASP A 118 -13.39 4.06 0.33
C ASP A 118 -14.72 3.39 0.75
N HIS A 119 -14.63 2.52 1.75
CA HIS A 119 -15.79 1.83 2.30
C HIS A 119 -16.72 2.74 3.10
N LEU A 120 -16.24 3.85 3.67
CA LEU A 120 -17.06 4.77 4.46
C LEU A 120 -17.97 5.57 3.55
N SER A 121 -17.41 6.10 2.46
CA SER A 121 -18.19 6.80 1.42
C SER A 121 -19.19 5.86 0.76
N ALA A 122 -18.78 4.63 0.44
CA ALA A 122 -19.68 3.63 -0.13
C ALA A 122 -20.83 3.21 0.83
N SER A 123 -20.54 3.04 2.12
CA SER A 123 -21.56 2.79 3.16
C SER A 123 -22.51 4.00 3.32
N ALA A 124 -21.99 5.23 3.27
CA ALA A 124 -22.79 6.45 3.34
C ALA A 124 -23.71 6.63 2.12
N ARG A 125 -23.25 6.25 0.92
CA ARG A 125 -24.09 6.21 -0.30
C ARG A 125 -25.26 5.25 -0.11
N GLN A 126 -25.04 4.08 0.48
CA GLN A 126 -26.11 3.14 0.79
C GLN A 126 -27.10 3.72 1.82
N ALA A 127 -26.60 4.31 2.91
CA ALA A 127 -27.43 4.92 3.95
C ALA A 127 -28.28 6.09 3.42
N SER A 128 -27.82 6.75 2.35
CA SER A 128 -28.52 7.84 1.67
C SER A 128 -29.43 7.36 0.53
N ASN A 129 -29.62 6.04 0.36
CA ASN A 129 -30.41 5.41 -0.71
C ASN A 129 -29.91 5.71 -2.15
N ASN A 130 -28.64 6.05 -2.34
CA ASN A 130 -28.06 6.25 -3.69
C ASN A 130 -27.73 4.91 -4.38
N CYS A 131 -27.60 3.85 -3.59
CA CYS A 131 -27.31 2.48 -4.02
C CYS A 131 -27.81 1.52 -2.92
N ALA A 132 -27.93 0.22 -3.23
CA ALA A 132 -28.56 -0.75 -2.32
C ALA A 132 -27.67 -1.94 -1.94
N SER A 133 -26.46 -2.02 -2.49
CA SER A 133 -25.59 -3.19 -2.34
C SER A 133 -24.11 -2.83 -2.45
N ILE A 134 -23.24 -3.73 -1.99
CA ILE A 134 -21.79 -3.56 -2.13
C ILE A 134 -21.37 -3.34 -3.59
N GLU A 135 -21.98 -4.08 -4.53
CA GLU A 135 -21.75 -3.92 -5.97
C GLU A 135 -22.23 -2.55 -6.45
N GLY A 136 -23.47 -2.16 -6.12
CA GLY A 136 -24.03 -0.89 -6.57
C GLY A 136 -23.37 0.36 -5.97
N CYS A 137 -22.74 0.22 -4.79
CA CYS A 137 -22.09 1.33 -4.10
C CYS A 137 -20.60 1.46 -4.39
N SER A 138 -20.00 0.54 -5.16
CA SER A 138 -18.54 0.46 -5.37
C SER A 138 -18.19 0.31 -6.85
N PRO A 139 -17.99 1.43 -7.58
CA PRO A 139 -17.59 1.39 -8.99
C PRO A 139 -16.32 0.57 -9.26
N ILE A 140 -15.41 0.47 -8.28
CA ILE A 140 -14.19 -0.35 -8.40
C ILE A 140 -14.46 -1.82 -8.77
N ILE A 141 -15.60 -2.38 -8.33
CA ILE A 141 -15.96 -3.77 -8.63
C ILE A 141 -16.23 -3.94 -10.13
N SER A 142 -17.01 -3.04 -10.73
CA SER A 142 -17.27 -3.05 -12.18
C SER A 142 -16.00 -2.72 -12.96
N ASP A 143 -15.23 -1.72 -12.52
CA ASP A 143 -14.03 -1.27 -13.21
C ASP A 143 -12.96 -2.39 -13.26
N PHE A 144 -12.93 -3.28 -12.27
CA PHE A 144 -12.00 -4.43 -12.22
C PHE A 144 -12.59 -5.70 -12.83
N GLY A 145 -13.57 -5.59 -13.73
CA GLY A 145 -14.15 -6.70 -14.50
C GLY A 145 -15.55 -7.14 -14.08
N GLY A 146 -16.14 -6.55 -13.03
CA GLY A 146 -17.51 -6.81 -12.60
C GLY A 146 -17.76 -8.24 -12.12
N THR A 147 -19.03 -8.67 -12.19
CA THR A 147 -19.50 -9.95 -11.63
C THR A 147 -20.53 -10.70 -12.49
N THR A 148 -20.85 -10.18 -13.68
CA THR A 148 -21.97 -10.64 -14.51
C THR A 148 -21.56 -11.70 -15.54
N THR A 149 -20.44 -11.48 -16.22
CA THR A 149 -19.98 -12.30 -17.35
C THR A 149 -18.76 -13.13 -16.95
N GLY A 150 -18.85 -14.44 -17.16
CA GLY A 150 -17.78 -15.36 -16.82
C GLY A 150 -18.11 -16.82 -17.08
N LEU A 151 -17.23 -17.70 -16.62
CA LEU A 151 -17.28 -19.13 -16.82
C LEU A 151 -17.73 -19.84 -15.53
N SER A 152 -18.48 -20.93 -15.68
CA SER A 152 -18.69 -21.89 -14.59
C SER A 152 -17.46 -22.80 -14.48
N LYS A 153 -16.39 -22.26 -13.86
CA LYS A 153 -15.07 -22.90 -13.77
C LYS A 153 -14.56 -22.83 -12.33
N THR A 154 -14.12 -23.97 -11.81
CA THR A 154 -13.41 -24.05 -10.53
C THR A 154 -11.97 -23.59 -10.73
N LEU A 155 -11.50 -22.71 -9.85
CA LEU A 155 -10.16 -22.15 -9.90
C LEU A 155 -9.27 -22.84 -8.86
N SER A 156 -8.07 -23.29 -9.24
CA SER A 156 -7.11 -23.89 -8.31
C SER A 156 -5.87 -23.02 -8.19
N VAL A 157 -5.62 -22.46 -7.01
CA VAL A 157 -4.53 -21.51 -6.76
C VAL A 157 -3.77 -21.97 -5.51
N TYR A 158 -2.47 -22.23 -5.66
CA TYR A 158 -1.58 -22.70 -4.58
C TYR A 158 -2.12 -23.87 -3.75
N GLY A 159 -2.76 -24.84 -4.41
CA GLY A 159 -3.29 -26.05 -3.78
C GLY A 159 -4.69 -25.90 -3.20
N THR A 160 -5.26 -24.70 -3.21
CA THR A 160 -6.64 -24.43 -2.78
C THR A 160 -7.58 -24.41 -3.98
N SER A 161 -8.64 -25.23 -3.91
CA SER A 161 -9.71 -25.27 -4.91
C SER A 161 -10.84 -24.32 -4.53
N ILE A 162 -11.08 -23.32 -5.36
CA ILE A 162 -12.14 -22.31 -5.22
C ILE A 162 -13.26 -22.71 -6.17
N ALA A 163 -14.27 -23.38 -5.60
CA ALA A 163 -15.31 -24.04 -6.37
C ALA A 163 -16.20 -23.05 -7.13
N SER A 164 -16.50 -23.40 -8.38
CA SER A 164 -17.66 -22.83 -9.07
C SER A 164 -18.94 -23.36 -8.42
N SER A 165 -19.90 -22.46 -8.20
CA SER A 165 -21.19 -22.80 -7.58
C SER A 165 -22.31 -21.99 -8.23
N SER A 166 -23.54 -22.20 -7.77
CA SER A 166 -24.66 -21.33 -8.15
C SER A 166 -24.46 -19.89 -7.68
N ARG A 167 -23.65 -19.64 -6.64
CA ARG A 167 -23.36 -18.31 -6.09
C ARG A 167 -22.13 -17.64 -6.69
N THR A 168 -21.22 -18.40 -7.28
CA THR A 168 -19.93 -17.90 -7.78
C THR A 168 -19.79 -18.05 -9.28
N ILE A 169 -18.99 -17.19 -9.91
CA ILE A 169 -18.66 -17.23 -11.34
C ILE A 169 -17.20 -16.86 -11.52
N CYS A 170 -16.51 -17.53 -12.45
CA CYS A 170 -15.15 -17.16 -12.82
C CYS A 170 -15.21 -16.04 -13.86
N VAL A 171 -15.19 -14.79 -13.38
CA VAL A 171 -15.30 -13.58 -14.20
C VAL A 171 -14.12 -13.50 -15.15
N ASN A 172 -14.39 -13.36 -16.44
CA ASN A 172 -13.38 -13.38 -17.51
C ASN A 172 -13.34 -12.06 -18.29
N GLN A 173 -13.62 -10.95 -17.62
CA GLN A 173 -13.66 -9.60 -18.19
C GLN A 173 -12.61 -8.71 -17.52
N GLY A 174 -12.11 -7.71 -18.25
CA GLY A 174 -11.14 -6.74 -17.73
C GLY A 174 -9.90 -7.39 -17.13
N LEU A 175 -9.45 -6.90 -15.97
CA LEU A 175 -8.32 -7.45 -15.22
C LEU A 175 -8.47 -8.94 -14.90
N ALA A 176 -9.69 -9.40 -14.61
CA ALA A 176 -9.91 -10.80 -14.22
C ALA A 176 -9.52 -11.79 -15.34
N TYR A 177 -9.61 -11.38 -16.61
CA TYR A 177 -9.15 -12.18 -17.75
C TYR A 177 -7.63 -12.35 -17.81
N ARG A 178 -6.87 -11.42 -17.24
CA ARG A 178 -5.40 -11.43 -17.25
C ARG A 178 -4.80 -12.41 -16.25
N PHE A 179 -5.62 -12.92 -15.32
CA PHE A 179 -5.16 -13.85 -14.30
C PHE A 179 -4.90 -15.26 -14.87
N CYS A 180 -3.67 -15.73 -14.75
CA CYS A 180 -3.29 -17.08 -15.16
C CYS A 180 -3.35 -18.14 -14.04
N GLY A 181 -3.25 -17.79 -12.76
CA GLY A 181 -3.18 -18.80 -11.70
C GLY A 181 -1.86 -19.56 -11.67
N ASN A 182 -1.54 -20.19 -10.52
CA ASN A 182 -0.30 -20.97 -10.36
C ASN A 182 -0.45 -22.46 -10.68
N ASN A 183 -1.66 -23.02 -10.63
CA ASN A 183 -1.88 -24.48 -10.71
C ASN A 183 -2.92 -24.95 -11.75
N THR A 184 -3.68 -24.04 -12.38
CA THR A 184 -4.83 -24.40 -13.23
C THR A 184 -4.54 -24.36 -14.74
N GLY A 185 -3.28 -24.14 -15.16
CA GLY A 185 -2.98 -23.52 -16.47
C GLY A 185 -3.52 -22.08 -16.51
N CYS A 186 -3.18 -21.27 -17.52
CA CYS A 186 -3.63 -19.87 -17.53
C CYS A 186 -5.17 -19.78 -17.42
N ALA A 187 -5.66 -19.35 -16.26
CA ALA A 187 -7.05 -19.48 -15.86
C ALA A 187 -7.98 -18.60 -16.69
N HIS A 188 -7.50 -17.41 -17.08
CA HIS A 188 -8.22 -16.36 -17.79
C HIS A 188 -9.52 -15.91 -17.10
N CYS A 189 -9.56 -16.04 -15.78
CA CYS A 189 -10.68 -15.60 -14.97
C CYS A 189 -10.36 -15.58 -13.47
N ILE A 190 -11.13 -14.82 -12.71
CA ILE A 190 -11.10 -14.78 -11.24
C ILE A 190 -12.49 -15.14 -10.70
N THR A 191 -12.56 -16.01 -9.70
CA THR A 191 -13.82 -16.39 -9.08
C THR A 191 -14.36 -15.27 -8.18
N ARG A 192 -15.52 -14.70 -8.54
CA ARG A 192 -16.26 -13.72 -7.74
C ARG A 192 -17.68 -14.21 -7.42
N THR A 193 -18.34 -13.58 -6.46
CA THR A 193 -19.78 -13.75 -6.24
C THR A 193 -20.53 -13.24 -7.47
N ARG A 194 -21.52 -13.99 -7.99
CA ARG A 194 -22.34 -13.59 -9.13
C ARG A 194 -23.17 -12.35 -8.79
N SER A 195 -23.37 -11.47 -9.77
CA SER A 195 -24.15 -10.24 -9.61
C SER A 195 -25.50 -10.45 -8.92
N LYS A 196 -26.28 -11.48 -9.32
CA LYS A 196 -27.57 -11.82 -8.67
C LYS A 196 -27.50 -11.90 -7.12
N PHE A 197 -26.39 -12.36 -6.57
CA PHE A 197 -26.19 -12.45 -5.12
C PHE A 197 -25.48 -11.22 -4.58
N LEU A 198 -24.50 -10.66 -5.30
CA LEU A 198 -23.75 -9.50 -4.84
C LEU A 198 -24.61 -8.22 -4.81
N THR A 199 -25.53 -8.04 -5.76
CA THR A 199 -26.53 -6.97 -5.74
C THR A 199 -27.58 -7.12 -4.64
N ALA A 200 -27.66 -8.29 -3.99
CA ALA A 200 -28.52 -8.54 -2.83
C ALA A 200 -27.75 -8.43 -1.50
N THR A 201 -26.42 -8.31 -1.56
CA THR A 201 -25.57 -8.12 -0.38
C THR A 201 -25.49 -6.63 -0.06
N THR A 202 -26.05 -6.21 1.08
CA THR A 202 -25.89 -4.85 1.58
C THR A 202 -24.43 -4.58 1.93
N TYR A 203 -24.01 -3.32 1.83
CA TYR A 203 -22.73 -2.87 2.36
C TYR A 203 -22.61 -3.25 3.84
N PRO A 204 -21.48 -3.83 4.28
CA PRO A 204 -21.31 -4.22 5.68
C PRO A 204 -21.46 -3.05 6.65
N THR A 205 -22.10 -3.29 7.79
CA THR A 205 -22.28 -2.29 8.84
C THR A 205 -20.95 -1.90 9.50
N GLU A 206 -19.97 -2.79 9.46
CA GLU A 206 -18.60 -2.61 9.92
C GLU A 206 -17.83 -1.56 9.12
N ALA A 207 -18.31 -1.24 7.91
CA ALA A 207 -17.78 -0.17 7.07
C ALA A 207 -18.46 1.19 7.32
N SER A 208 -19.50 1.26 8.16
CA SER A 208 -20.14 2.54 8.48
C SER A 208 -19.17 3.44 9.26
N PHE A 209 -19.32 4.75 9.10
CA PHE A 209 -18.50 5.74 9.82
C PHE A 209 -18.45 5.47 11.33
N GLY A 210 -19.61 5.24 11.95
CA GLY A 210 -19.69 4.99 13.39
C GLY A 210 -18.97 3.70 13.81
N SER A 211 -19.03 2.63 13.00
CA SER A 211 -18.30 1.40 13.30
C SER A 211 -16.79 1.55 13.12
N VAL A 212 -16.35 2.17 12.03
CA VAL A 212 -14.92 2.39 11.78
C VAL A 212 -14.33 3.37 12.80
N TYR A 213 -15.07 4.40 13.20
CA TYR A 213 -14.71 5.27 14.33
C TYR A 213 -14.41 4.45 15.59
N GLN A 214 -15.29 3.51 15.96
CA GLN A 214 -15.07 2.68 17.15
C GLN A 214 -13.89 1.71 16.97
N GLN A 215 -13.68 1.16 15.77
CA GLN A 215 -12.52 0.30 15.50
C GLN A 215 -11.20 1.07 15.65
N VAL A 216 -11.16 2.34 15.22
CA VAL A 216 -9.95 3.18 15.23
C VAL A 216 -9.70 3.82 16.60
N PHE A 217 -10.73 4.35 17.27
CA PHE A 217 -10.55 5.28 18.40
C PHE A 217 -10.92 4.71 19.77
N THR A 218 -11.50 3.52 19.86
CA THR A 218 -11.82 2.89 21.16
C THR A 218 -10.56 2.43 21.91
N TYR A 219 -9.49 2.11 21.18
CA TYR A 219 -8.28 1.53 21.74
C TYR A 219 -7.12 2.51 21.67
N SER A 220 -6.32 2.56 22.73
CA SER A 220 -5.10 3.38 22.80
C SER A 220 -3.82 2.55 22.64
N ASP A 221 -3.93 1.26 22.29
CA ASP A 221 -2.81 0.38 22.00
C ASP A 221 -2.91 -0.21 20.58
N SER A 222 -1.77 -0.35 19.92
CA SER A 222 -1.70 -0.77 18.52
C SER A 222 -2.20 -2.19 18.29
N GLY A 223 -2.03 -3.08 19.27
CA GLY A 223 -2.49 -4.47 19.18
C GLY A 223 -4.01 -4.57 19.12
N SER A 224 -4.70 -3.93 20.07
CA SER A 224 -6.17 -3.94 20.12
C SER A 224 -6.79 -3.19 18.94
N PHE A 225 -6.21 -2.05 18.55
CA PHE A 225 -6.57 -1.33 17.33
C PHE A 225 -6.47 -2.24 16.08
N THR A 226 -5.32 -2.89 15.89
CA THR A 226 -5.06 -3.78 14.76
C THR A 226 -6.07 -4.91 14.69
N LEU A 227 -6.36 -5.56 15.83
CA LEU A 227 -7.34 -6.63 15.91
C LEU A 227 -8.78 -6.13 15.63
N ALA A 228 -9.12 -4.92 16.08
CA ALA A 228 -10.44 -4.34 15.86
C ALA A 228 -10.68 -4.06 14.37
N VAL A 229 -9.70 -3.50 13.67
CA VAL A 229 -9.76 -3.26 12.22
C VAL A 229 -9.78 -4.57 11.43
N GLU A 230 -8.93 -5.54 11.79
CA GLU A 230 -8.87 -6.83 11.12
C GLU A 230 -10.21 -7.58 11.23
N ARG A 231 -10.77 -7.66 12.45
CA ARG A 231 -12.04 -8.37 12.71
C ARG A 231 -13.28 -7.61 12.26
N GLY A 232 -13.18 -6.29 12.16
CA GLY A 232 -14.25 -5.41 11.71
C GLY A 232 -14.25 -5.25 10.20
N VAL A 233 -13.95 -4.04 9.74
CA VAL A 233 -14.12 -3.63 8.34
C VAL A 233 -13.32 -4.52 7.36
N HIS A 234 -12.14 -5.01 7.75
CA HIS A 234 -11.33 -5.88 6.90
C HIS A 234 -12.05 -7.21 6.59
N ASN A 235 -12.33 -8.02 7.61
CA ASN A 235 -13.00 -9.31 7.42
C ASN A 235 -14.40 -9.16 6.83
N ALA A 236 -15.14 -8.12 7.22
CA ALA A 236 -16.49 -7.88 6.73
C ALA A 236 -16.53 -7.66 5.20
N ILE A 237 -15.58 -6.91 4.66
CA ILE A 237 -15.51 -6.65 3.21
C ILE A 237 -15.06 -7.88 2.43
N HIS A 238 -14.05 -8.61 2.90
CA HIS A 238 -13.67 -9.90 2.30
C HIS A 238 -14.86 -10.85 2.20
N ASN A 239 -15.61 -10.98 3.31
CA ASN A 239 -16.82 -11.81 3.38
C ASN A 239 -17.94 -11.33 2.47
N ALA A 240 -18.18 -10.02 2.39
CA ALA A 240 -19.22 -9.46 1.55
C ALA A 240 -18.93 -9.60 0.05
N MET A 241 -17.65 -9.47 -0.35
CA MET A 241 -17.23 -9.72 -1.73
C MET A 241 -17.39 -11.20 -2.12
N GLY A 242 -17.10 -12.12 -1.20
CA GLY A 242 -17.18 -13.56 -1.45
C GLY A 242 -16.19 -14.01 -2.54
N GLY A 243 -16.50 -15.11 -3.23
CA GLY A 243 -15.61 -15.63 -4.28
C GLY A 243 -14.20 -15.94 -3.75
N VAL A 244 -13.16 -15.48 -4.43
CA VAL A 244 -11.77 -15.65 -3.96
C VAL A 244 -11.41 -14.78 -2.75
N MET A 245 -12.13 -13.67 -2.52
CA MET A 245 -11.85 -12.73 -1.43
C MET A 245 -12.04 -13.34 -0.02
N VAL A 246 -12.72 -14.49 0.11
CA VAL A 246 -12.86 -15.19 1.42
C VAL A 246 -11.78 -16.24 1.68
N TYR A 247 -10.76 -16.34 0.83
CA TYR A 247 -9.68 -17.29 0.95
C TYR A 247 -8.35 -16.58 1.23
N PHE A 248 -7.33 -17.32 1.69
CA PHE A 248 -5.95 -16.82 1.70
C PHE A 248 -5.43 -16.46 0.29
N GLN A 249 -6.12 -16.90 -0.76
CA GLN A 249 -5.85 -16.50 -2.14
C GLN A 249 -6.50 -15.16 -2.52
N ALA A 250 -7.12 -14.42 -1.59
CA ALA A 250 -7.76 -13.13 -1.85
C ALA A 250 -6.95 -12.14 -2.72
N PRO A 251 -5.60 -12.04 -2.59
CA PRO A 251 -4.80 -11.17 -3.47
C PRO A 251 -4.85 -11.50 -4.97
N VAL A 252 -5.43 -12.65 -5.36
CA VAL A 252 -5.76 -12.96 -6.76
C VAL A 252 -6.69 -11.90 -7.34
N ASP A 253 -7.64 -11.41 -6.55
CA ASP A 253 -8.52 -10.33 -6.98
C ASP A 253 -7.81 -8.98 -6.79
N PRO A 254 -7.58 -8.19 -7.84
CA PRO A 254 -6.86 -6.93 -7.72
C PRO A 254 -7.54 -5.91 -6.79
N VAL A 255 -8.84 -6.04 -6.49
CA VAL A 255 -9.50 -5.18 -5.48
C VAL A 255 -8.92 -5.37 -4.07
N PHE A 256 -8.24 -6.49 -3.81
CA PHE A 256 -7.53 -6.76 -2.56
C PHE A 256 -6.58 -5.62 -2.19
N TYR A 257 -5.77 -5.16 -3.15
CA TYR A 257 -4.75 -4.14 -2.91
C TYR A 257 -5.41 -2.81 -2.55
N SER A 258 -6.53 -2.47 -3.17
CA SER A 258 -7.28 -1.25 -2.85
C SER A 258 -8.02 -1.32 -1.51
N HIS A 259 -8.55 -2.49 -1.17
CA HIS A 259 -9.12 -2.75 0.16
C HIS A 259 -8.04 -2.58 1.24
N HIS A 260 -6.90 -3.25 1.10
CA HIS A 260 -5.79 -3.16 2.07
C HIS A 260 -5.12 -1.78 2.11
N THR A 261 -5.19 -1.01 1.03
CA THR A 261 -4.76 0.39 1.05
C THR A 261 -5.65 1.26 1.95
N LEU A 262 -6.96 0.96 2.07
CA LEU A 262 -7.81 1.60 3.08
C LEU A 262 -7.40 1.16 4.50
N ILE A 263 -7.17 -0.13 4.72
CA ILE A 263 -6.74 -0.66 6.03
C ILE A 263 -5.45 0.04 6.50
N ASP A 264 -4.51 0.24 5.58
CA ASP A 264 -3.28 0.98 5.83
C ASP A 264 -3.50 2.48 6.14
N LEU A 265 -4.47 3.11 5.46
CA LEU A 265 -4.90 4.47 5.76
C LEU A 265 -5.48 4.59 7.19
N LEU A 266 -6.24 3.61 7.66
CA LEU A 266 -6.77 3.63 9.04
C LEU A 266 -5.64 3.63 10.09
N GLN A 267 -4.55 2.90 9.86
CA GLN A 267 -3.35 3.00 10.71
C GLN A 267 -2.70 4.38 10.64
N THR A 268 -2.70 5.02 9.48
CA THR A 268 -2.17 6.39 9.32
C THR A 268 -2.99 7.40 10.13
N ILE A 269 -4.32 7.27 10.13
CA ILE A 269 -5.24 8.08 10.95
C ILE A 269 -5.00 7.81 12.44
N TYR A 270 -4.98 6.54 12.83
CA TYR A 270 -4.73 6.12 14.21
C TYR A 270 -3.40 6.69 14.74
N LEU A 271 -2.31 6.49 14.00
CA LEU A 271 -0.98 6.99 14.33
C LEU A 271 -0.97 8.50 14.56
N LYS A 272 -1.51 9.28 13.61
CA LYS A 272 -1.59 10.75 13.73
C LYS A 272 -2.31 11.15 15.01
N CYS A 273 -3.44 10.50 15.30
CA CYS A 273 -4.27 10.85 16.45
C CYS A 273 -3.65 10.45 17.79
N GLN A 274 -2.94 9.32 17.85
CA GLN A 274 -2.19 8.90 19.04
C GLN A 274 -0.92 9.74 19.27
N ASN A 275 -0.30 10.24 18.20
CA ASN A 275 0.90 11.08 18.28
C ASN A 275 0.58 12.56 18.59
N GLY A 276 -0.66 13.01 18.34
CA GLY A 276 -1.13 14.36 18.61
C GLY A 276 -0.79 15.39 17.52
N ASP A 277 0.24 15.15 16.71
CA ASP A 277 0.61 15.96 15.54
C ASP A 277 1.06 15.06 14.39
N GLY A 278 0.50 15.30 13.19
CA GLY A 278 0.83 14.59 11.96
C GLY A 278 2.19 14.95 11.37
N ARG A 279 2.82 16.06 11.81
CA ARG A 279 4.16 16.51 11.38
C ARG A 279 5.29 15.89 12.20
N LEU A 280 4.99 15.42 13.40
CA LEU A 280 6.00 14.82 14.28
C LEU A 280 6.33 13.40 13.82
N PHE A 281 7.63 13.14 13.66
CA PHE A 281 8.16 11.80 13.47
C PHE A 281 8.37 11.11 14.82
N LEU A 282 8.07 9.83 14.88
CA LEU A 282 8.34 9.01 16.06
C LEU A 282 9.82 8.63 16.11
N SER A 283 10.42 8.71 17.29
CA SER A 283 11.74 8.13 17.51
C SER A 283 11.72 6.62 17.25
N SER A 284 12.85 6.04 16.84
CA SER A 284 12.96 4.60 16.62
C SER A 284 12.63 3.78 17.88
N GLU A 285 12.78 4.37 19.06
CA GLU A 285 12.40 3.73 20.32
C GLU A 285 10.88 3.71 20.50
N ALA A 286 10.20 4.84 20.29
CA ALA A 286 8.75 4.90 20.38
C ALA A 286 8.06 3.90 19.43
N LYS A 287 8.57 3.76 18.19
CA LYS A 287 8.06 2.79 17.21
C LYS A 287 8.21 1.32 17.64
N ARG A 288 9.07 1.01 18.62
CA ARG A 288 9.36 -0.37 19.06
C ARG A 288 8.79 -0.73 20.42
N SER A 289 8.51 0.26 21.27
CA SER A 289 8.19 0.00 22.67
C SER A 289 7.00 0.81 23.21
N ASP A 290 6.56 1.88 22.56
CA ASP A 290 5.37 2.61 23.00
C ASP A 290 4.12 1.78 22.66
N PRO A 291 3.27 1.42 23.65
CA PRO A 291 2.10 0.59 23.43
C PRO A 291 1.12 1.15 22.40
N ARG A 292 1.09 2.50 22.23
CA ARG A 292 0.27 3.17 21.21
C ARG A 292 0.69 2.80 19.80
N PHE A 293 1.95 2.46 19.56
CA PHE A 293 2.50 2.21 18.22
C PHE A 293 3.04 0.80 18.03
N TRP A 294 3.37 0.13 19.14
CA TRP A 294 3.85 -1.24 19.14
C TRP A 294 3.27 -2.04 20.30
N THR A 295 2.69 -3.20 20.00
CA THR A 295 2.26 -4.17 21.01
C THR A 295 2.80 -5.54 20.62
N SER A 296 3.42 -6.22 21.57
CA SER A 296 3.87 -7.59 21.39
C SER A 296 2.72 -8.57 21.56
N CYS A 297 2.66 -9.57 20.69
CA CYS A 297 1.70 -10.67 20.75
C CYS A 297 2.38 -12.01 20.46
N ALA A 298 1.71 -13.11 20.79
CA ALA A 298 2.24 -14.45 20.55
C ALA A 298 2.45 -14.72 19.05
N ARG A 299 3.57 -15.37 18.73
CA ARG A 299 3.89 -15.82 17.37
C ARG A 299 3.49 -17.29 17.19
N SER A 300 2.96 -17.61 16.01
CA SER A 300 2.76 -19.01 15.63
C SER A 300 4.10 -19.74 15.55
N GLY A 301 4.28 -20.79 16.36
CA GLY A 301 5.55 -21.50 16.50
C GLY A 301 6.34 -21.17 17.77
N GLY A 302 5.83 -20.26 18.62
CA GLY A 302 6.40 -19.94 19.93
C GLY A 302 7.13 -18.59 19.97
N GLY A 303 7.23 -18.03 21.18
CA GLY A 303 7.74 -16.67 21.40
C GLY A 303 6.71 -15.59 21.11
N ASN A 304 7.15 -14.34 21.17
CA ASN A 304 6.35 -13.14 20.92
C ASN A 304 7.01 -12.28 19.85
N PHE A 305 6.21 -11.54 19.09
CA PHE A 305 6.73 -10.52 18.17
C PHE A 305 7.37 -9.37 18.94
N SER A 306 8.49 -8.88 18.41
CA SER A 306 9.18 -7.65 18.81
C SER A 306 9.24 -6.66 17.64
N GLY A 307 9.24 -5.36 17.93
CA GLY A 307 9.31 -4.31 16.88
C GLY A 307 10.61 -4.36 16.10
N SER A 308 11.65 -4.98 16.66
CA SER A 308 12.94 -5.22 16.02
C SER A 308 12.97 -6.44 15.11
N ASP A 309 11.92 -7.26 15.10
CA ASP A 309 11.89 -8.47 14.30
C ASP A 309 11.80 -8.13 12.82
N ASN A 310 12.49 -8.93 12.01
CA ASN A 310 12.40 -8.84 10.57
C ASN A 310 11.02 -9.31 10.09
N ILE A 311 10.46 -8.60 9.11
CA ILE A 311 9.21 -8.98 8.46
C ILE A 311 9.47 -10.20 7.58
N THR A 312 8.69 -11.25 7.80
CA THR A 312 8.73 -12.46 6.98
C THR A 312 7.91 -12.24 5.71
N MET A 313 8.55 -12.16 4.54
CA MET A 313 7.90 -12.05 3.22
C MET A 313 8.44 -13.14 2.31
N ARG A 314 7.84 -14.34 2.34
CA ARG A 314 8.44 -15.53 1.71
C ARG A 314 7.75 -15.94 0.42
N ALA A 315 8.53 -16.28 -0.58
CA ALA A 315 8.06 -16.88 -1.83
C ALA A 315 9.08 -17.92 -2.32
N LEU A 316 8.70 -18.69 -3.34
CA LEU A 316 9.63 -19.64 -3.95
C LEU A 316 10.75 -18.89 -4.68
N ALA A 317 11.99 -19.32 -4.45
CA ALA A 317 13.15 -18.93 -5.23
C ALA A 317 13.04 -19.45 -6.68
N ASN A 318 14.01 -19.09 -7.53
CA ASN A 318 14.06 -19.54 -8.93
C ASN A 318 14.12 -21.07 -9.12
N ASP A 319 14.51 -21.82 -8.09
CA ASP A 319 14.49 -23.29 -8.12
C ASP A 319 13.07 -23.89 -8.04
N GLY A 320 12.06 -23.07 -7.75
CA GLY A 320 10.66 -23.47 -7.60
C GLY A 320 10.39 -24.37 -6.39
N LYS A 321 11.32 -24.47 -5.43
CA LYS A 321 11.24 -25.40 -4.29
C LYS A 321 11.56 -24.73 -2.95
N THR A 322 12.51 -23.82 -2.93
CA THR A 322 13.01 -23.20 -1.69
C THR A 322 12.22 -21.93 -1.38
N ASN A 323 11.64 -21.84 -0.18
CA ASN A 323 10.97 -20.63 0.28
C ASN A 323 11.98 -19.68 0.93
N VAL A 324 12.18 -18.52 0.32
CA VAL A 324 13.16 -17.49 0.73
C VAL A 324 12.45 -16.17 1.04
N ASN A 325 13.03 -15.35 1.92
CA ASN A 325 12.56 -13.98 2.10
C ASN A 325 12.88 -13.17 0.84
N VAL A 326 11.86 -12.59 0.21
CA VAL A 326 11.98 -11.94 -1.09
C VAL A 326 12.90 -10.73 -1.06
N TRP A 327 13.01 -10.03 0.07
CA TRP A 327 13.91 -8.88 0.24
C TRP A 327 15.37 -9.28 0.48
N GLN A 328 15.66 -10.56 0.72
CA GLN A 328 16.99 -11.02 1.09
C GLN A 328 17.70 -11.81 -0.03
N ASP A 329 16.97 -12.53 -0.88
CA ASP A 329 17.56 -13.40 -1.91
C ASP A 329 17.58 -12.74 -3.29
N PRO A 330 18.74 -12.37 -3.84
CA PRO A 330 18.87 -11.77 -5.18
C PRO A 330 18.37 -12.66 -6.32
N ASN A 331 18.22 -13.96 -6.08
CA ASN A 331 17.69 -14.91 -7.05
C ASN A 331 16.16 -15.01 -6.97
N ASN A 332 15.48 -14.24 -6.12
CA ASN A 332 14.02 -14.18 -6.16
C ASN A 332 13.58 -13.12 -7.18
N ILE A 333 12.60 -13.46 -8.03
CA ILE A 333 12.04 -12.53 -9.02
C ILE A 333 11.44 -11.26 -8.40
N LEU A 334 11.00 -11.31 -7.14
CA LEU A 334 10.45 -10.16 -6.42
C LEU A 334 11.53 -9.34 -5.71
N TYR A 335 12.77 -9.82 -5.62
CA TYR A 335 13.85 -9.15 -4.91
C TYR A 335 14.05 -7.68 -5.28
N PRO A 336 14.05 -7.29 -6.58
CA PRO A 336 14.24 -5.89 -6.95
C PRO A 336 13.22 -4.94 -6.32
N PHE A 337 12.00 -5.42 -6.02
CA PHE A 337 10.91 -4.58 -5.50
C PHE A 337 10.94 -4.39 -3.99
N PHE A 338 11.70 -5.24 -3.28
CA PHE A 338 11.77 -5.25 -1.81
C PHE A 338 13.16 -5.02 -1.23
N LYS A 339 14.25 -5.24 -1.99
CA LYS A 339 15.64 -5.22 -1.47
C LYS A 339 16.04 -3.90 -0.79
N ASP A 340 15.46 -2.79 -1.24
CA ASP A 340 15.76 -1.44 -0.75
C ASP A 340 14.71 -0.93 0.25
N LEU A 341 13.65 -1.72 0.51
CA LEU A 341 12.69 -1.42 1.57
C LEU A 341 13.30 -1.74 2.94
N PRO A 342 12.92 -1.01 4.01
CA PRO A 342 13.22 -1.44 5.36
C PRO A 342 12.61 -2.81 5.63
N TYR A 343 13.13 -3.53 6.61
CA TYR A 343 12.75 -4.94 6.82
C TYR A 343 12.37 -5.26 8.26
N LYS A 344 12.37 -4.30 9.19
CA LYS A 344 11.88 -4.53 10.56
C LYS A 344 10.47 -4.02 10.72
N TYR A 345 9.67 -4.68 11.55
CA TYR A 345 8.29 -4.27 11.78
C TYR A 345 8.13 -2.82 12.25
N SER A 346 9.00 -2.35 13.14
CA SER A 346 8.97 -0.97 13.64
C SER A 346 9.20 0.10 12.57
N ASP A 347 9.91 -0.22 11.49
CA ASP A 347 10.13 0.73 10.40
C ASP A 347 8.79 1.07 9.70
N TYR A 348 7.84 0.12 9.71
CA TYR A 348 6.54 0.24 9.05
C TYR A 348 5.45 0.84 9.93
N VAL A 349 5.75 1.33 11.13
CA VAL A 349 4.77 2.00 12.00
C VAL A 349 4.23 3.27 11.35
N ASP A 350 5.10 4.07 10.75
CA ASP A 350 4.77 5.34 10.08
C ASP A 350 5.10 5.28 8.58
N ALA A 351 4.08 5.39 7.72
CA ALA A 351 4.24 5.41 6.27
C ALA A 351 5.00 6.63 5.75
N LYS A 352 5.10 7.70 6.55
CA LYS A 352 5.85 8.92 6.22
C LYS A 352 7.35 8.79 6.46
N ASP A 353 7.79 7.73 7.15
CA ASP A 353 9.18 7.56 7.59
C ASP A 353 9.78 6.26 7.05
N LEU A 354 9.81 6.16 5.72
CA LEU A 354 10.32 5.03 4.94
C LEU A 354 11.36 5.49 3.90
N GLY A 355 12.00 6.64 4.14
CA GLY A 355 12.93 7.27 3.20
C GLY A 355 12.29 7.55 1.84
N ASN A 356 12.93 7.14 0.75
CA ASN A 356 12.45 7.33 -0.63
C ASN A 356 11.15 6.58 -0.97
N TYR A 357 10.69 5.70 -0.07
CA TYR A 357 9.45 4.94 -0.21
C TYR A 357 8.30 5.52 0.60
N SER A 358 8.54 6.63 1.32
CA SER A 358 7.52 7.30 2.11
C SER A 358 6.35 7.73 1.26
N TYR A 359 5.15 7.65 1.83
CA TYR A 359 3.93 8.06 1.15
C TYR A 359 2.92 8.64 2.14
N THR A 360 1.98 9.39 1.57
CA THR A 360 0.86 9.99 2.29
C THR A 360 -0.45 9.67 1.57
N TYR A 361 -1.54 10.18 2.11
CA TYR A 361 -2.87 9.99 1.56
C TYR A 361 -3.51 11.33 1.23
N ASN A 362 -4.17 11.40 0.09
CA ASN A 362 -5.20 12.39 -0.16
C ASN A 362 -6.52 11.81 0.35
N ILE A 363 -7.02 12.36 1.46
CA ILE A 363 -8.14 11.84 2.23
C ILE A 363 -9.32 12.80 2.10
N SER A 364 -10.52 12.27 1.96
CA SER A 364 -11.77 13.05 1.81
C SER A 364 -12.89 12.53 2.73
N GLY A 365 -13.95 13.32 2.85
CA GLY A 365 -15.20 12.91 3.52
C GLY A 365 -15.01 12.41 4.96
N GLY A 366 -15.59 11.25 5.28
CA GLY A 366 -15.52 10.68 6.64
C GLY A 366 -14.11 10.39 7.13
N LEU A 367 -13.25 9.89 6.24
CA LEU A 367 -11.86 9.59 6.58
C LEU A 367 -11.08 10.87 6.90
N ALA A 368 -11.33 11.97 6.18
CA ALA A 368 -10.68 13.25 6.42
C ALA A 368 -11.08 13.82 7.79
N ASN A 369 -12.37 13.75 8.13
CA ASN A 369 -12.85 14.15 9.44
C ASN A 369 -12.25 13.31 10.59
N MET A 370 -12.07 12.00 10.39
CA MET A 370 -11.35 11.17 11.39
C MET A 370 -9.89 11.59 11.51
N TYR A 371 -9.22 11.88 10.39
CA TYR A 371 -7.84 12.33 10.39
C TYR A 371 -7.67 13.69 11.08
N GLU A 372 -8.54 14.65 10.80
CA GLU A 372 -8.45 16.01 11.34
C GLU A 372 -8.85 16.05 12.82
N ASN A 373 -10.02 15.48 13.16
CA ASN A 373 -10.67 15.67 14.45
C ASN A 373 -10.48 14.52 15.43
N CYS A 374 -9.90 13.39 15.02
CA CYS A 374 -9.57 12.27 15.91
C CYS A 374 -10.78 11.83 16.77
N ASN A 375 -10.66 11.80 18.10
CA ASN A 375 -11.76 11.44 19.01
C ASN A 375 -12.96 12.40 18.94
N ASP A 376 -12.76 13.62 18.46
CA ASP A 376 -13.83 14.61 18.29
C ASP A 376 -14.57 14.43 16.96
N SER A 377 -14.18 13.45 16.13
CA SER A 377 -14.78 13.19 14.83
C SER A 377 -16.19 12.58 14.91
N ASN A 378 -16.73 12.34 16.10
CA ASN A 378 -17.99 11.61 16.34
C ASN A 378 -19.28 12.35 15.87
N THR A 379 -19.15 13.53 15.24
CA THR A 379 -20.27 14.33 14.75
C THR A 379 -20.17 14.56 13.24
N LEU A 380 -20.69 13.63 12.42
CA LEU A 380 -20.91 13.85 10.99
C LEU A 380 -22.28 13.39 10.52
N THR A 381 -22.88 14.16 9.63
CA THR A 381 -24.06 13.74 8.88
C THR A 381 -23.66 12.91 7.66
N ALA A 382 -24.53 12.04 7.17
CA ALA A 382 -24.28 11.27 5.94
C ALA A 382 -24.02 12.16 4.72
N VAL A 383 -24.61 13.36 4.67
CA VAL A 383 -24.35 14.35 3.61
C VAL A 383 -22.91 14.88 3.68
N SER A 384 -22.38 15.08 4.89
CA SER A 384 -21.00 15.50 5.11
C SER A 384 -19.99 14.40 4.73
N LEU A 385 -20.36 13.12 4.89
CA LEU A 385 -19.53 11.98 4.44
C LEU A 385 -19.37 11.95 2.91
N LEU A 386 -20.31 12.54 2.17
CA LEU A 386 -20.36 12.55 0.70
C LEU A 386 -19.94 13.90 0.09
N ALA A 387 -19.55 14.89 0.91
CA ALA A 387 -19.46 16.29 0.50
C ALA A 387 -18.37 16.58 -0.54
N ASP A 388 -17.29 15.79 -0.59
CA ASP A 388 -16.20 15.99 -1.55
C ASP A 388 -16.47 15.45 -2.95
N GLU A 389 -17.52 14.64 -3.16
CA GLU A 389 -17.85 14.09 -4.49
C GLU A 389 -18.66 15.07 -5.36
N LYS A 390 -19.26 16.11 -4.77
CA LYS A 390 -20.16 17.04 -5.51
C LYS A 390 -19.47 18.19 -6.24
N LEU A 391 -18.18 18.44 -6.01
CA LEU A 391 -17.47 19.54 -6.67
C LEU A 391 -17.23 19.29 -8.17
N ALA A 392 -17.41 18.06 -8.67
CA ALA A 392 -17.36 17.77 -10.10
C ALA A 392 -18.71 17.96 -10.83
N ALA A 393 -19.85 18.04 -10.14
CA ALA A 393 -21.17 17.86 -10.78
C ALA A 393 -22.06 19.10 -10.91
N THR A 394 -21.75 20.24 -10.28
CA THR A 394 -22.65 21.42 -10.35
C THR A 394 -21.93 22.76 -10.25
N ALA A 395 -21.30 23.19 -11.35
CA ALA A 395 -20.94 24.59 -11.54
C ALA A 395 -22.18 25.39 -12.01
N LYS A 396 -22.99 25.91 -11.08
CA LYS A 396 -23.87 27.06 -11.36
C LYS A 396 -23.87 28.05 -10.20
N LYS A 397 -23.52 29.29 -10.57
CA LYS A 397 -23.40 30.53 -9.79
C LYS A 397 -24.50 30.73 -8.74
N THR A 398 -24.12 30.91 -7.47
CA THR A 398 -24.57 32.03 -6.61
C THR A 398 -23.65 32.21 -5.39
N LYS A 399 -23.66 33.45 -4.88
CA LYS A 399 -22.65 34.14 -4.06
C LYS A 399 -22.34 33.52 -2.68
N ASN A 400 -21.03 33.40 -2.42
CA ASN A 400 -20.28 33.23 -1.16
C ASN A 400 -20.94 32.51 0.02
N PRO A 401 -20.58 31.23 0.25
CA PRO A 401 -20.33 30.68 1.57
C PRO A 401 -18.85 30.88 1.95
N LEU A 402 -18.59 31.13 3.24
CA LEU A 402 -17.25 31.16 3.81
C LEU A 402 -16.58 29.79 3.62
N LEU A 403 -15.61 29.73 2.70
CA LEU A 403 -14.72 28.60 2.48
C LEU A 403 -13.57 28.68 3.49
N PRO A 404 -13.20 27.60 4.20
CA PRO A 404 -11.86 27.49 4.74
C PRO A 404 -10.90 27.47 3.53
N THR A 405 -9.92 28.37 3.55
CA THR A 405 -8.90 28.43 2.50
C THR A 405 -7.95 27.27 2.75
N ILE A 406 -7.99 26.25 1.88
CA ILE A 406 -6.86 25.33 1.73
C ILE A 406 -5.76 26.17 1.09
N SER A 407 -4.74 26.55 1.86
CA SER A 407 -3.52 27.07 1.26
C SER A 407 -2.70 25.86 0.82
N ASP A 408 -2.24 25.90 -0.44
CA ASP A 408 -1.12 25.07 -0.86
C ASP A 408 0.06 25.30 0.11
N GLY A 409 0.92 24.28 0.27
CA GLY A 409 2.18 24.45 1.02
C GLY A 409 2.90 25.69 0.53
N THR A 410 3.36 26.52 1.45
CA THR A 410 4.02 27.78 1.08
C THR A 410 5.36 27.48 0.39
N GLU A 411 5.87 28.40 -0.44
CA GLU A 411 7.23 28.29 -0.96
C GLU A 411 8.26 28.15 0.18
N ASP A 412 7.95 28.67 1.38
CA ASP A 412 8.75 28.47 2.59
C ASP A 412 8.67 27.01 3.10
N ASP A 413 7.51 26.37 3.07
CA ASP A 413 7.35 24.95 3.45
C ASP A 413 8.12 24.02 2.51
N ASP A 414 8.05 24.29 1.20
CA ASP A 414 8.81 23.55 0.18
C ASP A 414 10.31 23.85 0.28
N SER A 415 10.70 25.09 0.59
CA SER A 415 12.09 25.49 0.80
C SER A 415 12.67 24.86 2.07
N VAL A 416 11.91 24.78 3.16
CA VAL A 416 12.32 24.11 4.40
C VAL A 416 12.47 22.60 4.16
N LYS A 417 11.54 21.99 3.41
CA LYS A 417 11.62 20.57 3.04
C LYS A 417 12.83 20.27 2.16
N LEU A 418 13.09 21.09 1.14
CA LEU A 418 14.27 20.97 0.28
C LEU A 418 15.57 21.26 1.04
N CYS A 419 15.57 22.21 1.97
CA CYS A 419 16.71 22.50 2.82
C CYS A 419 17.02 21.32 3.74
N ASN A 420 16.00 20.68 4.32
CA ASN A 420 16.18 19.50 5.16
C ASN A 420 16.75 18.30 4.38
N ILE A 421 16.28 18.09 3.14
CA ILE A 421 16.81 17.06 2.24
C ILE A 421 18.27 17.39 1.87
N ALA A 422 18.56 18.61 1.46
CA ALA A 422 19.90 19.03 1.05
C ALA A 422 20.91 18.97 2.21
N LEU A 423 20.51 19.33 3.43
CA LEU A 423 21.35 19.25 4.62
C LEU A 423 21.64 17.79 5.01
N PHE A 424 20.64 16.90 4.92
CA PHE A 424 20.80 15.47 5.17
C PHE A 424 21.75 14.83 4.13
N GLU A 425 21.56 15.14 2.85
CA GLU A 425 22.45 14.67 1.78
C GLU A 425 23.87 15.22 1.92
N THR A 426 24.02 16.48 2.32
CA THR A 426 25.34 17.10 2.55
C THR A 426 26.06 16.44 3.73
N ALA A 427 25.36 16.11 4.81
CA ALA A 427 25.93 15.38 5.94
C ALA A 427 26.42 13.98 5.51
N GLN A 428 25.66 13.27 4.66
CA GLN A 428 26.11 11.99 4.12
C GLN A 428 27.34 12.13 3.19
N ILE A 429 27.39 13.17 2.36
CA ILE A 429 28.53 13.46 1.47
C ILE A 429 29.81 13.74 2.27
N LEU A 430 29.67 14.39 3.44
CA LEU A 430 30.78 14.68 4.35
C LEU A 430 31.20 13.47 5.20
N GLY A 431 30.62 12.29 4.96
CA GLY A 431 31.03 11.02 5.57
C GLY A 431 30.41 10.74 6.93
N TYR A 432 29.34 11.46 7.31
CA TYR A 432 28.59 11.15 8.53
C TYR A 432 27.76 9.88 8.30
N ASN A 433 27.78 8.96 9.27
CA ASN A 433 26.86 7.83 9.25
C ASN A 433 25.43 8.31 9.51
N GLU A 434 24.44 7.53 9.09
CA GLU A 434 23.01 7.91 9.10
C GLU A 434 22.51 8.40 10.48
N LYS A 435 23.00 7.79 11.56
CA LYS A 435 22.69 8.21 12.93
C LYS A 435 23.29 9.59 13.25
N ALA A 436 24.55 9.82 12.90
CA ALA A 436 25.21 11.10 13.10
C ALA A 436 24.66 12.20 12.18
N ALA A 437 24.22 11.85 10.96
CA ALA A 437 23.54 12.77 10.05
C ALA A 437 22.18 13.23 10.61
N ASN A 438 21.39 12.30 11.17
CA ASN A 438 20.12 12.63 11.85
C ASN A 438 20.33 13.50 13.10
N GLU A 439 21.32 13.18 13.94
CA GLU A 439 21.64 13.99 15.14
C GLU A 439 22.12 15.41 14.75
N GLN A 440 22.83 15.55 13.63
CA GLN A 440 23.29 16.84 13.14
C GLN A 440 22.15 17.69 12.53
N MET A 441 21.17 17.03 11.88
CA MET A 441 19.93 17.66 11.42
C MET A 441 19.10 18.20 12.58
N GLU A 442 18.90 17.40 13.64
CA GLU A 442 18.17 17.81 14.84
C GLU A 442 18.82 19.02 15.53
N MET A 443 20.16 19.03 15.61
CA MET A 443 20.93 20.15 16.19
C MET A 443 20.81 21.46 15.40
N ILE A 444 20.80 21.39 14.05
CA ILE A 444 20.68 22.59 13.18
C ILE A 444 19.24 23.12 13.19
N ALA A 445 18.23 22.24 13.19
CA ALA A 445 16.83 22.64 13.29
C ALA A 445 16.52 23.35 14.63
N CYS A 446 17.16 22.94 15.73
CA CYS A 446 17.04 23.62 17.03
C CYS A 446 17.70 25.01 17.07
N ALA A 447 18.73 25.26 16.25
CA ALA A 447 19.45 26.54 16.22
C ALA A 447 18.71 27.65 15.44
N HIS A 448 17.71 27.29 14.63
CA HIS A 448 16.95 28.22 13.78
C HIS A 448 15.52 28.54 14.27
N HIS A 449 15.13 28.01 15.45
CA HIS A 449 13.89 28.36 16.14
C HIS A 449 14.15 29.13 17.44
N GLY A 450 14.85 30.26 17.33
CA GLY A 450 15.01 31.29 18.36
C GLY A 450 14.28 32.56 18.00
#